data_AF-A0A3L7UH12-F1
#
_entry.id   AF-A0A3L7UH12-F1
#
_cell.length_a   1.000
_cell.length_b   1.000
_cell.length_c   1.000
_cell.angle_alpha   90.00
_cell.angle_beta   90.00
_cell.angle_gamma   90.00
#
_symmetry.space_group_name_H-M   'P 1'
#
loop_
_entity.id
_entity.type
_entity.pdbx_description
1 polymer ?
#
loop_
_entity_poly.entity_id
_entity_poly.type
_entity_poly.pdbx_seq_one_letter_code
_entity_poly.pdbx_strand_id
1 'polypeptide(L)'
;MAVSSIFRQPRKPKILRSELNQFIIMLRASDVSLIQFGQAIAKHPVVLKQILRTANSSLTGSAVEITEASHAVLFLGTNRVIFLLNTLPPEIIEEDLLSDGDSVVKKT
;
A
#
# COMPACT_ATOMS: atom_id res chain seq x y z
N MET A 1 12.96 -21.72 -32.77
CA MET A 1 11.88 -22.27 -31.91
C MET A 1 12.10 -21.75 -30.50
N ALA A 2 11.31 -20.75 -30.06
CA ALA A 2 11.41 -20.22 -28.72
C ALA A 2 10.54 -21.07 -27.78
N VAL A 3 11.17 -21.70 -26.79
CA VAL A 3 10.50 -22.49 -25.76
C VAL A 3 9.72 -21.52 -24.87
N SER A 4 8.41 -21.41 -25.09
CA SER A 4 7.51 -20.62 -24.26
C SER A 4 7.45 -21.25 -22.87
N SER A 5 7.99 -20.56 -21.87
CA SER A 5 7.96 -20.94 -20.46
C SER A 5 6.53 -21.20 -19.99
N ILE A 6 6.27 -22.42 -19.50
CA ILE A 6 4.98 -22.87 -18.93
C ILE A 6 4.78 -22.30 -17.51
N PHE A 7 5.84 -21.75 -16.92
CA PHE A 7 5.77 -21.09 -15.61
C PHE A 7 5.22 -19.67 -15.79
N ARG A 8 3.95 -19.48 -15.41
CA ARG A 8 3.39 -18.14 -15.21
C ARG A 8 4.24 -17.44 -14.17
N GLN A 9 4.92 -16.36 -14.56
CA GLN A 9 5.60 -15.51 -13.59
C GLN A 9 4.57 -15.00 -12.57
N PRO A 10 4.87 -15.06 -11.26
CA PRO A 10 3.97 -14.55 -10.24
C PRO A 10 3.71 -13.07 -10.51
N ARG A 11 2.43 -12.69 -10.59
CA ARG A 11 2.06 -11.28 -10.74
C ARG A 11 2.59 -10.53 -9.52
N LYS A 12 3.26 -9.40 -9.77
CA LYS A 12 3.68 -8.51 -8.68
C LYS A 12 2.43 -8.09 -7.90
N PRO A 13 2.41 -8.21 -6.56
CA PRO A 13 1.31 -7.71 -5.77
C PRO A 13 1.15 -6.20 -5.99
N LYS A 14 -0.10 -5.73 -6.05
CA LYS A 14 -0.46 -4.32 -6.20
C LYS A 14 -1.50 -3.93 -5.16
N ILE A 15 -1.65 -2.63 -4.93
CA ILE A 15 -2.71 -2.05 -4.12
C ILE A 15 -3.63 -1.21 -5.00
N LEU A 16 -4.94 -1.27 -4.73
CA LEU A 16 -5.90 -0.42 -5.42
C LEU A 16 -5.73 1.05 -5.01
N ARG A 17 -5.95 1.97 -5.96
CA ARG A 17 -5.91 3.41 -5.70
C ARG A 17 -6.92 3.81 -4.61
N SER A 18 -8.12 3.25 -4.63
CA SER A 18 -9.15 3.43 -3.60
C SER A 18 -8.68 3.02 -2.20
N GLU A 19 -8.05 1.86 -2.06
CA GLU A 19 -7.50 1.37 -0.78
C GLU A 19 -6.36 2.27 -0.27
N LEU A 20 -5.47 2.70 -1.16
CA LEU A 20 -4.41 3.65 -0.82
C LEU A 20 -4.99 4.97 -0.28
N ASN A 21 -6.04 5.48 -0.91
CA ASN A 21 -6.73 6.69 -0.48
C ASN A 21 -7.39 6.50 0.89
N GLN A 22 -7.96 5.32 1.17
CA GLN A 22 -8.50 5.01 2.50
C GLN A 22 -7.44 5.07 3.59
N PHE A 23 -6.22 4.58 3.34
CA PHE A 23 -5.11 4.69 4.29
C PHE A 23 -4.72 6.14 4.59
N ILE A 24 -4.72 7.00 3.57
CA ILE A 24 -4.46 8.43 3.75
C ILE A 24 -5.56 9.07 4.60
N ILE A 25 -6.82 8.72 4.37
CA ILE A 25 -7.96 9.20 5.17
C ILE A 25 -7.83 8.74 6.63
N MET A 26 -7.52 7.46 6.86
CA MET A 26 -7.31 6.92 8.20
C MET A 26 -6.21 7.67 8.96
N LEU A 27 -5.11 8.02 8.30
CA LEU A 27 -4.02 8.78 8.93
C LEU A 27 -4.40 10.23 9.26
N ARG A 28 -5.33 10.83 8.52
CA ARG A 28 -5.82 12.19 8.76
C ARG A 28 -6.91 12.23 9.83
N ALA A 29 -7.60 11.12 10.04
CA ALA A 29 -8.64 10.99 11.03
C ALA A 29 -8.02 11.04 12.45
N SER A 30 -8.46 11.99 13.28
CA SER A 30 -7.92 12.19 14.63
C SER A 30 -8.29 11.07 15.61
N ASP A 31 -9.32 10.30 15.28
CA ASP A 31 -9.94 9.25 16.09
C ASP A 31 -9.45 7.83 15.76
N VAL A 32 -8.68 7.67 14.68
CA VAL A 32 -8.16 6.35 14.28
C VAL A 32 -6.86 6.05 15.01
N SER A 33 -6.80 4.91 15.69
CA SER A 33 -5.57 4.49 16.36
C SER A 33 -4.51 4.02 15.35
N LEU A 34 -3.24 4.31 15.62
CA LEU A 34 -2.12 3.81 14.81
C LEU A 34 -2.06 2.27 14.75
N ILE A 35 -2.64 1.60 15.75
CA ILE A 35 -2.78 0.14 15.79
C ILE A 35 -3.76 -0.33 14.72
N GLN A 36 -4.93 0.30 14.60
CA GLN A 36 -5.92 -0.02 13.56
C GLN A 36 -5.35 0.25 12.16
N PHE A 37 -4.65 1.37 11.98
CA PHE A 37 -3.94 1.64 10.75
C PHE A 37 -2.89 0.55 10.43
N GLY A 38 -2.09 0.16 11.43
CA GLY A 38 -1.07 -0.88 11.25
C GLY A 38 -1.67 -2.23 10.85
N GLN A 39 -2.81 -2.60 11.45
CA GLN A 39 -3.55 -3.82 11.09
C GLN A 39 -4.14 -3.76 9.68
N ALA A 40 -4.61 -2.59 9.23
CA ALA A 40 -5.11 -2.41 7.88
C ALA A 40 -3.97 -2.54 6.85
N ILE A 41 -2.84 -1.89 7.09
CA ILE A 41 -1.66 -1.95 6.22
C ILE A 41 -1.01 -3.34 6.18
N ALA A 42 -1.07 -4.11 7.27
CA ALA A 42 -0.52 -5.47 7.30
C ALA A 42 -1.12 -6.38 6.22
N LYS A 43 -2.33 -6.08 5.73
CA LYS A 43 -2.99 -6.78 4.62
C LYS A 43 -2.40 -6.45 3.25
N HIS A 44 -1.59 -5.41 3.14
CA HIS A 44 -0.98 -4.93 1.89
C HIS A 44 0.56 -4.93 2.01
N PRO A 45 1.20 -6.10 1.81
CA PRO A 45 2.65 -6.26 2.00
C PRO A 45 3.50 -5.29 1.19
N VAL A 46 3.01 -4.85 0.02
CA VAL A 46 3.71 -3.88 -0.83
C VAL A 46 3.82 -2.51 -0.18
N VAL A 47 2.76 -2.05 0.47
CA VAL A 47 2.75 -0.76 1.17
C VAL A 47 3.52 -0.88 2.47
N LEU A 48 3.26 -1.95 3.24
CA LEU A 48 3.97 -2.24 4.48
C LEU A 48 5.48 -2.23 4.27
N LYS A 49 5.97 -2.94 3.25
CA LYS A 49 7.40 -3.02 2.93
C LYS A 49 8.01 -1.65 2.64
N GLN A 50 7.30 -0.76 1.95
CA GLN A 50 7.81 0.58 1.67
C GLN A 50 7.89 1.43 2.94
N ILE A 51 6.85 1.39 3.78
CA ILE A 51 6.83 2.12 5.06
C ILE A 51 7.97 1.65 5.97
N LEU A 52 8.11 0.33 6.18
CA LEU A 52 9.17 -0.24 7.02
C LEU A 52 10.56 0.06 6.46
N ARG A 53 10.75 -0.08 5.15
CA ARG A 53 12.03 0.26 4.49
C ARG A 53 12.41 1.71 4.72
N THR A 54 11.47 2.64 4.56
CA THR A 54 11.74 4.07 4.78
C THR A 54 12.04 4.37 6.25
N ALA A 55 11.30 3.78 7.18
CA ALA A 55 11.55 3.92 8.62
C ALA A 55 12.95 3.40 8.99
N ASN A 56 13.28 2.17 8.60
CA ASN A 56 14.57 1.56 8.90
C ASN A 56 15.74 2.24 8.17
N SER A 57 15.54 2.78 6.97
CA SER A 57 16.57 3.58 6.29
C SER A 57 16.88 4.89 7.01
N SER A 58 15.91 5.41 7.78
CA SER A 58 16.07 6.64 8.57
C SER A 58 16.69 6.37 9.94
N LEU A 59 16.82 5.10 10.34
CA LEU A 59 17.47 4.63 11.59
C LEU A 59 18.97 4.35 11.38
N THR A 60 19.68 5.26 10.72
CA THR A 60 21.12 5.09 10.46
C THR A 60 21.90 4.89 11.76
N GLY A 61 22.60 3.76 11.90
CA GLY A 61 23.42 3.45 13.08
C GLY A 61 22.67 2.86 14.28
N SER A 62 21.38 2.53 14.14
CA SER A 62 20.60 1.82 15.16
C SER A 62 20.80 0.30 15.04
N ALA A 63 20.97 -0.40 16.17
CA ALA A 63 20.89 -1.86 16.24
C ALA A 63 19.44 -2.39 16.29
N VAL A 64 18.46 -1.50 16.38
CA VAL A 64 17.02 -1.82 16.49
C VAL A 64 16.36 -1.64 15.13
N GLU A 65 15.67 -2.69 14.67
CA GLU A 65 14.86 -2.69 13.45
C GLU A 65 13.37 -2.49 13.80
N ILE A 66 12.70 -1.60 13.07
CA ILE A 66 11.24 -1.44 13.15
C ILE A 66 10.60 -2.53 12.28
N THR A 67 9.77 -3.36 12.91
CA THR A 67 9.09 -4.50 12.28
C THR A 67 7.59 -4.30 12.11
N GLU A 68 6.98 -3.34 12.82
CA GLU A 68 5.54 -3.09 12.81
C GLU A 68 5.19 -1.75 12.15
N ALA A 69 4.07 -1.72 11.42
CA ALA A 69 3.59 -0.52 10.74
C ALA A 69 3.23 0.62 11.72
N SER A 70 2.59 0.31 12.84
CA SER A 70 2.26 1.27 13.90
C SER A 70 3.51 1.98 14.42
N HIS A 71 4.56 1.23 14.72
CA HIS A 71 5.85 1.77 15.16
C HIS A 71 6.53 2.59 14.06
N ALA A 72 6.48 2.15 12.80
CA ALA A 72 7.03 2.91 11.70
C ALA A 72 6.33 4.24 11.50
N VAL A 73 5.00 4.29 11.66
CA VAL A 73 4.21 5.53 11.57
C VAL A 73 4.51 6.45 12.74
N LEU A 74 4.62 5.90 13.94
CA LEU A 74 5.01 6.66 15.14
C LEU A 74 6.40 7.29 14.96
N PHE A 75 7.35 6.54 14.40
CA PHE A 75 8.72 7.00 14.18
C PHE A 75 8.83 8.04 13.04
N LEU A 76 8.19 7.79 11.89
CA LEU A 76 8.25 8.69 10.73
C LEU A 76 7.36 9.93 10.89
N GLY A 77 6.31 9.82 11.69
CA GLY A 77 5.22 10.79 11.79
C GLY A 77 4.20 10.65 10.65
N THR A 78 2.93 10.91 11.00
CA THR A 78 1.77 10.80 10.12
C THR A 78 1.95 11.51 8.77
N ASN A 79 2.43 12.75 8.78
CA ASN A 79 2.59 13.55 7.57
C ASN A 79 3.60 12.93 6.59
N ARG A 80 4.68 12.34 7.11
CA ARG A 80 5.71 11.70 6.28
C ARG A 80 5.20 10.39 5.68
N VAL A 81 4.38 9.65 6.41
CA VAL A 81 3.71 8.45 5.87
C VAL A 81 2.70 8.84 4.80
N ILE A 82 1.89 9.89 5.01
CA ILE A 82 0.96 10.40 3.99
C ILE A 82 1.72 10.79 2.72
N PHE A 83 2.83 11.52 2.85
CA PHE A 83 3.67 11.87 1.71
C PHE A 83 4.16 10.60 0.99
N LEU A 84 4.70 9.62 1.72
CA LEU A 84 5.17 8.36 1.16
C LEU A 84 4.07 7.62 0.37
N LEU A 85 2.86 7.53 0.94
CA LEU A 85 1.71 6.90 0.28
C LEU A 85 1.35 7.61 -1.04
N ASN A 86 1.41 8.95 -1.07
CA ASN A 86 1.14 9.71 -2.29
C ASN A 86 2.25 9.58 -3.36
N THR A 87 3.48 9.30 -2.95
CA THR A 87 4.65 9.19 -3.84
C THR A 87 5.02 7.75 -4.18
N LEU A 88 4.15 6.79 -3.90
CA LEU A 88 4.39 5.39 -4.24
C LEU A 88 4.54 5.22 -5.76
N PRO A 89 5.49 4.36 -6.22
CA PRO A 89 5.70 4.15 -7.64
C PRO A 89 4.43 3.57 -8.30
N PRO A 90 4.10 3.95 -9.54
CA PRO A 90 2.87 3.51 -10.20
C PRO A 90 2.86 1.99 -10.45
N GLU A 91 4.02 1.34 -10.48
CA GLU A 91 4.15 -0.11 -10.66
C GLU A 91 3.46 -0.94 -9.59
N ILE A 92 3.34 -0.39 -8.38
CA ILE A 92 2.69 -1.06 -7.24
C ILE A 92 1.23 -0.66 -7.07
N ILE A 93 0.73 0.29 -7.86
CA ILE A 93 -0.64 0.79 -7.80
C ILE A 93 -1.43 0.17 -8.96
N GLU A 94 -2.65 -0.25 -8.65
CA GLU A 94 -3.67 -0.65 -9.60
C GLU A 94 -4.78 0.41 -9.58
N GLU A 95 -5.08 0.98 -10.74
CA GLU A 95 -6.17 1.95 -10.84
C GLU A 95 -7.50 1.21 -10.75
N ASP A 96 -8.46 1.81 -10.04
CA ASP A 96 -9.81 1.29 -9.96
C ASP A 96 -10.41 1.32 -11.37
N LEU A 97 -10.55 0.16 -12.00
CA LEU A 97 -11.33 0.06 -13.23
C LEU A 97 -12.78 0.33 -12.84
N LEU A 98 -13.32 1.48 -13.27
CA LEU A 98 -14.77 1.66 -13.38
C LEU A 98 -15.26 0.52 -14.27
N SER A 99 -15.91 -0.49 -13.67
CA SER A 99 -16.80 -1.32 -14.46
C SER A 99 -17.94 -0.41 -14.90
N ASP A 100 -17.81 0.20 -16.08
CA ASP A 100 -18.95 0.70 -16.84
C ASP A 100 -19.83 -0.51 -17.19
N GLY A 101 -20.61 -0.92 -16.21
CA GLY A 101 -21.47 -2.10 -16.20
C GLY A 101 -22.92 -1.72 -15.93
N ASP A 102 -23.37 -0.55 -16.39
CA ASP A 102 -24.79 -0.25 -16.48
C ASP A 102 -25.13 0.51 -17.77
N SER A 103 -24.81 -0.12 -18.91
CA SER A 103 -25.51 0.14 -20.16
C SER A 103 -26.35 -1.07 -20.50
N VAL A 104 -27.56 -1.03 -19.96
CA VAL A 104 -28.77 -1.67 -20.44
C VAL A 104 -28.75 -1.85 -21.96
N VAL A 105 -28.65 -3.09 -22.44
CA VAL A 105 -29.57 -3.61 -23.45
C VAL A 105 -29.90 -5.06 -23.08
N LYS A 106 -30.93 -5.18 -22.23
CA LYS A 106 -31.72 -6.41 -22.17
C LYS A 106 -32.31 -6.67 -23.55
N LYS A 107 -32.18 -7.92 -24.00
CA LYS A 107 -33.00 -8.63 -24.99
C LYS A 107 -34.20 -7.83 -25.55
N THR A 108 -34.22 -7.67 -26.87
CA THR A 108 -35.30 -8.12 -27.76
C THR A 108 -34.78 -8.18 -29.17
#